data_AF-A0AAV4HR70-F1
#
_entry.id   AF-A0AAV4HR70-F1
#
_cell.length_a   1.000
_cell.length_b   1.000
_cell.length_c   1.000
_cell.angle_alpha   90.00
_cell.angle_beta   90.00
_cell.angle_gamma   90.00
#
_symmetry.space_group_name_H-M   'P 1'
#
loop_
_entity.id
_entity.type
_entity.pdbx_description
1 polymer ?
#
loop_
_entity_poly.entity_id
_entity_poly.type
_entity_poly.pdbx_seq_one_letter_code
_entity_poly.pdbx_strand_id
1 'polypeptide(L)'
;MELVKCVDTTLVLGLRMERDHLLLQTVAKQFVEMTSVLFTKYSLPLICFPTNVFYRLLLSDCPATLASVCGSLNQFKTSIRALRESAYHPTNPSVRFTLCDTVTCFPAPDSDTASQKLSLDFFNSVLLDVMGMLWQGRIFTQRKRLLSTMATDFQMPKHVDPNTCQKTLSIFQGPAFLGLAYKFLTEAQGTEKKSHPTQIEKFKEIYLQFLDREGFTQFRELVDTNIKSRKSMTQEAEESVMDQ
;
A
#
# COMPACT_ATOMS: atom_id res chain seq x y z
N MET A 1 -6.21 7.48 20.64
CA MET A 1 -6.48 7.29 19.19
C MET A 1 -7.05 8.53 18.51
N GLU A 2 -7.84 9.34 19.20
CA GLU A 2 -8.43 10.57 18.63
C GLU A 2 -7.38 11.54 18.09
N LEU A 3 -6.19 11.60 18.71
CA LEU A 3 -5.07 12.40 18.21
C LEU A 3 -4.63 11.98 16.79
N VAL A 4 -4.40 10.68 16.55
CA VAL A 4 -3.96 10.19 15.23
C VAL A 4 -5.03 10.47 14.18
N LYS A 5 -6.30 10.29 14.51
CA LYS A 5 -7.43 10.62 13.63
C LYS A 5 -7.55 12.12 13.34
N CYS A 6 -7.39 12.95 14.36
CA CYS A 6 -7.39 14.40 14.23
C CYS A 6 -6.26 14.83 13.29
N VAL A 7 -5.02 14.36 13.53
CA VAL A 7 -3.87 14.66 12.69
C VAL A 7 -4.06 14.14 11.26
N ASP A 8 -4.57 12.92 11.08
CA ASP A 8 -4.89 12.33 9.77
C ASP A 8 -5.85 13.23 8.97
N THR A 9 -6.94 13.67 9.60
CA THR A 9 -7.93 14.56 8.99
C THR A 9 -7.33 15.94 8.67
N THR A 10 -6.59 16.53 9.61
CA THR A 10 -5.95 17.84 9.45
C THR A 10 -4.90 17.82 8.34
N LEU A 11 -4.11 16.74 8.21
CA LEU A 11 -3.14 16.58 7.14
C LEU A 11 -3.82 16.50 5.78
N VAL A 12 -4.93 15.76 5.65
CA VAL A 12 -5.68 15.70 4.39
C VAL A 12 -6.29 17.05 4.03
N LEU A 13 -6.85 17.77 5.00
CA LEU A 13 -7.38 19.12 4.78
C LEU A 13 -6.27 20.07 4.33
N GLY A 14 -5.13 20.07 5.02
CA GLY A 14 -3.97 20.87 4.65
C GLY A 14 -3.45 20.53 3.25
N LEU A 15 -3.30 19.24 2.93
CA LEU A 15 -2.87 18.79 1.60
C LEU A 15 -3.82 19.26 0.51
N ARG A 16 -5.14 19.24 0.76
CA ARG A 16 -6.13 19.76 -0.19
C ARG A 16 -6.03 21.27 -0.35
N MET A 17 -5.88 22.01 0.75
CA MET A 17 -5.77 23.47 0.73
C MET A 17 -4.53 23.94 -0.02
N GLU A 18 -3.39 23.26 0.19
CA GLU A 18 -2.10 23.57 -0.42
C GLU A 18 -1.86 22.85 -1.76
N ARG A 19 -2.90 22.25 -2.36
CA ARG A 19 -2.82 21.53 -3.65
C ARG A 19 -1.68 20.49 -3.69
N ASP A 20 -1.58 19.70 -2.64
CA ASP A 20 -0.57 18.67 -2.44
C ASP A 20 0.88 19.19 -2.45
N HIS A 21 1.11 20.37 -1.87
CA HIS A 21 2.46 20.94 -1.75
C HIS A 21 3.48 19.94 -1.16
N LEU A 22 4.67 19.84 -1.78
CA LEU A 22 5.68 18.82 -1.49
C LEU A 22 6.16 18.82 -0.03
N LEU A 23 6.31 19.99 0.59
CA LEU A 23 6.69 20.08 2.01
C LEU A 23 5.64 19.42 2.91
N LEU A 24 4.36 19.66 2.62
CA LEU A 24 3.28 19.08 3.41
C LEU A 24 3.12 17.59 3.13
N GLN A 25 3.36 17.14 1.90
CA GLN A 25 3.48 15.70 1.60
C GLN A 25 4.60 15.06 2.41
N THR A 26 5.73 15.74 2.61
CA THR A 26 6.86 15.23 3.41
C THR A 26 6.48 15.08 4.88
N VAL A 27 5.80 16.06 5.47
CA VAL A 27 5.30 15.97 6.86
C VAL A 27 4.27 14.85 6.99
N ALA A 28 3.33 14.77 6.05
CA ALA A 28 2.29 13.75 6.04
C ALA A 28 2.88 12.33 5.90
N LYS A 29 3.90 12.18 5.05
CA LYS A 29 4.71 10.96 4.91
C LYS A 29 5.37 10.57 6.24
N GLN A 30 6.07 11.51 6.89
CA GLN A 30 6.72 11.25 8.18
C GLN A 30 5.73 10.81 9.26
N PHE A 31 4.51 11.37 9.24
CA PHE A 31 3.45 10.94 10.12
C PHE A 31 3.03 9.48 9.87
N VAL A 32 2.81 9.08 8.61
CA VAL A 32 2.50 7.68 8.25
C VAL A 32 3.64 6.74 8.67
N GLU A 33 4.89 7.10 8.36
CA GLU A 33 6.07 6.32 8.75
C GLU A 33 6.15 6.15 10.27
N MET A 34 5.94 7.23 11.03
CA MET A 34 5.93 7.19 12.50
C MET A 34 4.86 6.26 13.03
N THR A 35 3.63 6.33 12.50
CA THR A 35 2.54 5.44 12.91
C THR A 35 2.81 3.97 12.60
N SER A 36 3.58 3.67 11.55
CA SER A 36 3.92 2.29 11.15
C SER A 36 4.88 1.58 12.11
N VAL A 37 5.73 2.34 12.81
CA VAL A 37 6.77 1.82 13.73
C VAL A 37 6.40 1.92 15.20
N LEU A 38 5.19 2.38 15.56
CA LEU A 38 4.77 2.57 16.96
C LEU A 38 4.96 1.31 17.80
N PHE A 39 4.53 0.16 17.28
CA PHE A 39 4.64 -1.12 17.97
C PHE A 39 6.09 -1.62 18.02
N THR A 40 6.80 -1.63 16.89
CA THR A 40 8.13 -2.24 16.80
C THR A 40 9.22 -1.42 17.47
N LYS A 41 9.14 -0.08 17.38
CA LYS A 41 10.19 0.82 17.90
C LYS A 41 9.91 1.32 19.31
N TYR A 42 8.64 1.59 19.64
CA TYR A 42 8.26 2.19 20.93
C TYR A 42 7.56 1.22 21.86
N SER A 43 7.44 -0.06 21.46
CA SER A 43 6.78 -1.13 22.24
C SER A 43 5.37 -0.77 22.71
N LEU A 44 4.72 0.15 22.01
CA LEU A 44 3.34 0.51 22.30
C LEU A 44 2.46 -0.62 21.79
N PRO A 45 1.58 -1.24 22.61
CA PRO A 45 0.73 -2.36 22.21
C PRO A 45 -0.46 -1.89 21.34
N LEU A 46 -0.17 -1.02 20.38
CA LEU A 46 -1.10 -0.34 19.52
C LEU A 46 -0.46 -0.10 18.15
N ILE A 47 -1.20 -0.45 17.10
CA ILE A 47 -0.88 -0.05 15.74
C ILE A 47 -2.08 0.72 15.22
N CYS A 48 -1.81 1.91 14.68
CA CYS A 48 -2.80 2.84 14.16
C CYS A 48 -2.50 3.10 12.69
N PHE A 49 -3.41 2.68 11.80
CA PHE A 49 -3.26 2.92 10.37
C PHE A 49 -4.04 4.20 9.97
N PRO A 50 -3.35 5.30 9.58
CA PRO A 50 -3.99 6.55 9.20
C PRO A 50 -4.46 6.49 7.74
N THR A 51 -5.69 6.04 7.55
CA THR A 51 -6.23 5.70 6.24
C THR A 51 -6.38 6.90 5.30
N ASN A 52 -6.87 8.05 5.77
CA ASN A 52 -7.22 9.16 4.86
C ASN A 52 -5.97 9.76 4.21
N VAL A 53 -4.97 10.06 5.03
CA VAL A 53 -3.68 10.58 4.58
C VAL A 53 -2.93 9.53 3.77
N PHE A 54 -3.01 8.24 4.13
CA PHE A 54 -2.41 7.15 3.36
C PHE A 54 -2.94 7.14 1.93
N TYR A 55 -4.26 7.17 1.75
CA TYR A 55 -4.86 7.19 0.42
C TYR A 55 -4.58 8.45 -0.36
N ARG A 56 -4.55 9.61 0.30
CA ARG A 56 -4.17 10.87 -0.34
C ARG A 56 -2.73 10.81 -0.86
N LEU A 57 -1.80 10.31 -0.06
CA LEU A 57 -0.39 10.16 -0.44
C LEU A 57 -0.19 9.07 -1.51
N LEU A 58 -1.03 8.03 -1.53
CA LEU A 58 -0.98 6.98 -2.56
C LEU A 58 -1.37 7.51 -3.95
N LEU A 59 -2.09 8.63 -4.03
CA LEU A 59 -2.43 9.30 -5.29
C LEU A 59 -1.49 10.47 -5.63
N SER A 60 -0.36 10.60 -4.91
CA SER A 60 0.66 11.60 -5.20
C SER A 60 1.30 11.36 -6.57
N ASP A 61 1.69 12.46 -7.22
CA ASP A 61 2.48 12.51 -8.45
C ASP A 61 3.99 12.42 -8.20
N CYS A 62 4.42 12.19 -6.95
CA CYS A 62 5.82 12.05 -6.60
C CYS A 62 6.19 10.57 -6.35
N PRO A 63 7.14 9.99 -7.11
CA PRO A 63 7.53 8.58 -6.94
C PRO A 63 8.19 8.34 -5.57
N ALA A 64 8.90 9.32 -5.02
CA ALA A 64 9.50 9.24 -3.68
C ALA A 64 8.45 9.18 -2.56
N THR A 65 7.33 9.90 -2.72
CA THR A 65 6.19 9.80 -1.81
C THR A 65 5.57 8.39 -1.89
N LEU A 66 5.29 7.90 -3.10
CA LEU A 66 4.72 6.56 -3.30
C LEU A 66 5.63 5.45 -2.78
N ALA A 67 6.95 5.57 -2.96
CA ALA A 67 7.91 4.59 -2.48
C ALA A 67 7.89 4.49 -0.94
N SER A 68 7.84 5.62 -0.25
CA SER A 68 7.70 5.63 1.22
C SER A 68 6.35 5.08 1.70
N VAL A 69 5.25 5.41 1.01
CA VAL A 69 3.94 4.84 1.32
C VAL A 69 3.98 3.30 1.21
N CYS A 70 4.65 2.77 0.18
CA CYS A 70 4.86 1.33 0.02
C CYS A 70 5.73 0.73 1.14
N GLY A 71 6.81 1.42 1.53
CA GLY A 71 7.66 1.02 2.65
C GLY A 71 6.89 0.99 3.97
N SER A 72 6.10 2.03 4.25
CA SER A 72 5.25 2.11 5.44
C SER A 72 4.20 0.99 5.47
N LEU A 73 3.63 0.63 4.32
CA LEU A 73 2.68 -0.47 4.20
C LEU A 73 3.32 -1.83 4.57
N ASN A 74 4.53 -2.10 4.09
CA ASN A 74 5.27 -3.30 4.50
C ASN A 74 5.61 -3.26 6.00
N GLN A 75 5.99 -2.10 6.53
CA GLN A 75 6.27 -1.95 7.96
C GLN A 75 5.02 -2.22 8.81
N PHE A 76 3.85 -1.72 8.40
CA PHE A 76 2.58 -2.04 9.05
C PHE A 76 2.31 -3.55 9.06
N LYS A 77 2.54 -4.24 7.94
CA LYS A 77 2.40 -5.70 7.85
C LYS A 77 3.31 -6.42 8.86
N THR A 78 4.56 -5.99 8.97
CA THR A 78 5.53 -6.54 9.93
C THR A 78 5.11 -6.27 11.37
N SER A 79 4.70 -5.03 11.67
CA SER A 79 4.21 -4.64 13.00
C SER A 79 2.97 -5.46 13.39
N ILE A 80 2.02 -5.67 12.46
CA ILE A 80 0.83 -6.51 12.66
C ILE A 80 1.21 -7.96 12.97
N ARG A 81 2.18 -8.52 12.25
CA ARG A 81 2.66 -9.89 12.47
C ARG A 81 3.27 -10.04 13.87
N ALA A 82 4.16 -9.13 14.23
CA ALA A 82 4.81 -9.13 15.54
C ALA A 82 3.79 -8.93 16.69
N LEU A 83 2.79 -8.08 16.48
CA LEU A 83 1.68 -7.90 17.42
C LEU A 83 0.92 -9.22 17.64
N ARG A 84 0.59 -9.93 16.56
CA ARG A 84 -0.09 -11.24 16.64
C ARG A 84 0.76 -12.26 17.40
N GLU A 85 2.04 -12.37 17.07
CA GLU A 85 2.97 -13.27 17.75
C GLU A 85 3.07 -12.96 19.26
N SER A 86 3.09 -11.67 19.63
CA SER A 86 3.11 -11.26 21.04
C SER A 86 1.82 -11.57 21.80
N ALA A 87 0.66 -11.57 21.12
CA ALA A 87 -0.64 -11.87 21.72
C ALA A 87 -0.84 -13.38 22.03
N TYR A 88 -0.05 -14.27 21.42
CA TYR A 88 -0.04 -15.70 21.76
C TYR A 88 0.74 -16.03 23.03
N HIS A 89 1.43 -15.06 23.64
CA HIS A 89 2.14 -15.28 24.89
C HIS A 89 1.18 -15.17 26.09
N PRO A 90 1.05 -16.19 26.95
CA PRO A 90 0.00 -16.29 27.99
C PRO A 90 0.11 -15.29 29.15
N THR A 91 1.06 -14.35 29.12
CA THR A 91 1.42 -13.49 30.27
C THR A 91 0.99 -12.02 30.12
N ASN A 92 0.37 -11.59 29.01
CA ASN A 92 -0.08 -10.19 28.86
C ASN A 92 -1.41 -10.05 28.07
N PRO A 93 -2.56 -9.87 28.76
CA PRO A 93 -3.88 -9.85 28.14
C PRO A 93 -4.29 -8.47 27.57
N SER A 94 -3.37 -7.64 27.06
CA SER A 94 -3.70 -6.26 26.67
C SER A 94 -3.01 -5.76 25.40
N VAL A 95 -2.90 -6.61 24.39
CA VAL A 95 -2.32 -6.26 23.09
C VAL A 95 -3.44 -5.96 22.09
N ARG A 96 -3.52 -4.71 21.59
CA ARG A 96 -4.64 -4.26 20.73
C ARG A 96 -4.17 -3.76 19.36
N PHE A 97 -4.80 -4.25 18.29
CA PHE A 97 -4.67 -3.68 16.94
C PHE A 97 -5.87 -2.75 16.68
N THR A 98 -5.67 -1.53 16.15
CA THR A 98 -6.83 -0.65 15.86
C THR A 98 -6.60 0.29 14.68
N LEU A 99 -7.44 0.21 13.65
CA LEU A 99 -7.43 1.13 12.51
C LEU A 99 -7.98 2.51 12.90
N CYS A 100 -7.47 3.60 12.31
CA CYS A 100 -7.90 4.96 12.68
C CYS A 100 -9.28 5.35 12.12
N ASP A 101 -9.70 4.77 10.98
CA ASP A 101 -10.96 5.12 10.32
C ASP A 101 -12.18 4.37 10.84
N THR A 102 -11.98 3.19 11.43
CA THR A 102 -13.05 2.45 12.13
C THR A 102 -12.87 2.61 13.64
N VAL A 103 -13.19 3.81 14.12
CA VAL A 103 -13.77 3.97 15.46
C VAL A 103 -15.16 4.57 15.30
N THR A 104 -16.07 3.82 14.69
CA THR A 104 -17.31 3.61 15.45
C THR A 104 -16.90 2.74 16.63
N CYS A 105 -17.17 3.22 17.84
CA CYS A 105 -17.43 2.49 19.09
C CYS A 105 -17.05 0.99 19.09
N PHE A 106 -16.39 0.44 20.10
CA PHE A 106 -16.99 0.28 21.43
C PHE A 106 -15.95 -0.18 22.46
N PRO A 107 -16.16 0.16 23.74
CA PRO A 107 -15.50 -0.48 24.86
C PRO A 107 -16.14 -1.86 25.11
N ALA A 108 -15.34 -2.93 25.24
CA ALA A 108 -15.62 -4.04 26.16
C ALA A 108 -14.45 -5.04 26.14
N PRO A 109 -14.10 -5.67 27.28
CA PRO A 109 -13.05 -6.70 27.37
C PRO A 109 -13.42 -8.06 26.76
N ASP A 110 -14.63 -8.22 26.17
CA ASP A 110 -15.22 -9.54 25.92
C ASP A 110 -15.63 -9.80 24.44
N SER A 111 -15.24 -8.96 23.47
CA SER A 111 -15.60 -9.14 22.04
C SER A 111 -14.43 -9.06 21.04
N ASP A 112 -13.21 -9.36 21.51
CA ASP A 112 -11.94 -9.02 20.85
C ASP A 112 -11.70 -9.68 19.47
N THR A 113 -12.19 -10.90 19.21
CA THR A 113 -11.78 -11.66 18.02
C THR A 113 -12.41 -11.14 16.71
N ALA A 114 -13.68 -10.73 16.74
CA ALA A 114 -14.39 -10.28 15.54
C ALA A 114 -13.91 -8.90 15.06
N SER A 115 -13.64 -7.99 16.00
CA SER A 115 -13.15 -6.62 15.72
C SER A 115 -11.72 -6.63 15.15
N GLN A 116 -10.85 -7.48 15.71
CA GLN A 116 -9.49 -7.67 15.19
C GLN A 116 -9.49 -8.27 13.78
N LYS A 117 -10.37 -9.25 13.52
CA LYS A 117 -10.54 -9.83 12.19
C LYS A 117 -10.95 -8.79 11.15
N LEU A 118 -11.94 -7.95 11.45
CA LEU A 118 -12.38 -6.87 10.55
C LEU A 118 -11.25 -5.88 10.24
N SER A 119 -10.44 -5.54 11.25
CA SER A 119 -9.30 -4.62 11.07
C SER A 119 -8.20 -5.22 10.20
N LEU A 120 -7.92 -6.52 10.33
CA LEU A 120 -6.99 -7.24 9.47
C LEU A 120 -7.52 -7.38 8.03
N ASP A 121 -8.81 -7.70 7.88
CA ASP A 121 -9.46 -7.83 6.57
C ASP A 121 -9.45 -6.50 5.81
N PHE A 122 -9.63 -5.38 6.51
CA PHE A 122 -9.47 -4.04 5.96
C PHE A 122 -8.03 -3.79 5.50
N PHE A 123 -7.02 -4.02 6.36
CA PHE A 123 -5.62 -3.81 5.99
C PHE A 123 -5.21 -4.67 4.78
N ASN A 124 -5.63 -5.94 4.76
CA ASN A 124 -5.43 -6.83 3.62
C ASN A 124 -6.09 -6.31 2.35
N SER A 125 -7.26 -5.68 2.47
CA SER A 125 -7.94 -5.02 1.35
C SER A 125 -7.14 -3.82 0.83
N VAL A 126 -6.60 -2.98 1.73
CA VAL A 126 -5.72 -1.86 1.36
C VAL A 126 -4.49 -2.37 0.60
N LEU A 127 -3.82 -3.40 1.13
CA LEU A 127 -2.65 -4.00 0.50
C LEU A 127 -2.98 -4.54 -0.90
N LEU A 128 -4.12 -5.22 -1.06
CA LEU A 128 -4.57 -5.73 -2.36
C LEU A 128 -4.92 -4.61 -3.34
N ASP A 129 -5.40 -3.46 -2.86
CA ASP A 129 -5.66 -2.28 -3.70
C ASP A 129 -4.38 -1.63 -4.17
N VAL A 130 -3.43 -1.41 -3.27
CA VAL A 130 -2.10 -0.85 -3.60
C VAL A 130 -1.41 -1.74 -4.64
N MET A 131 -1.42 -3.06 -4.44
CA MET A 131 -0.86 -4.02 -5.40
C MET A 131 -1.64 -4.06 -6.73
N GLY A 132 -2.97 -3.99 -6.64
CA GLY A 132 -3.85 -3.92 -7.80
C GLY A 132 -3.57 -2.67 -8.65
N MET A 133 -3.34 -1.54 -8.01
CA MET A 133 -3.05 -0.26 -8.61
C MET A 133 -1.65 -0.20 -9.22
N LEU A 134 -0.62 -0.40 -8.40
CA LEU A 134 0.77 -0.16 -8.78
C LEU A 134 1.33 -1.26 -9.71
N TRP A 135 1.02 -2.52 -9.43
CA TRP A 135 1.67 -3.65 -10.11
C TRP A 135 0.79 -4.31 -11.17
N GLN A 136 -0.45 -4.64 -10.79
CA GLN A 136 -1.34 -5.43 -11.64
C GLN A 136 -2.06 -4.57 -12.70
N GLY A 137 -2.19 -3.26 -12.45
CA GLY A 137 -2.98 -2.37 -13.30
C GLY A 137 -4.43 -2.82 -13.37
N ARG A 138 -5.10 -2.99 -12.22
CA ARG A 138 -6.49 -3.48 -12.10
C ARG A 138 -7.30 -2.70 -11.07
N ILE A 139 -6.98 -1.43 -10.83
CA ILE A 139 -7.62 -0.64 -9.77
C ILE A 139 -9.12 -0.46 -10.01
N PHE A 140 -9.55 -0.28 -11.25
CA PHE A 140 -10.96 -0.05 -11.62
C PHE A 140 -11.75 -1.32 -11.88
N THR A 141 -11.13 -2.50 -11.77
CA THR A 141 -11.85 -3.76 -11.91
C THR A 141 -12.67 -3.97 -10.63
N GLN A 142 -14.00 -3.86 -10.73
CA GLN A 142 -14.91 -4.12 -9.62
C GLN A 142 -14.66 -5.53 -9.07
N ARG A 143 -13.99 -5.60 -7.92
CA ARG A 143 -13.93 -6.82 -7.11
C ARG A 143 -15.11 -6.76 -6.15
N LYS A 144 -15.89 -7.84 -6.06
CA LYS A 144 -16.86 -8.02 -4.98
C LYS A 144 -16.06 -8.08 -3.67
N ARG A 145 -15.86 -6.94 -3.01
CA ARG A 145 -15.17 -6.84 -1.72
C ARG A 145 -16.15 -6.42 -0.65
N LEU A 146 -15.92 -6.90 0.56
CA LEU A 146 -16.71 -6.54 1.74
C LEU A 146 -16.56 -5.06 2.12
N LEU A 147 -15.39 -4.46 1.83
CA LEU A 147 -15.09 -3.05 2.05
C LEU A 147 -14.31 -2.51 0.83
N SER A 148 -14.90 -1.57 0.09
CA SER A 148 -14.17 -0.78 -0.90
C SER A 148 -13.56 0.41 -0.17
N THR A 149 -12.29 0.30 0.22
CA THR A 149 -11.63 1.25 1.11
C THR A 149 -11.14 2.51 0.38
N MET A 150 -10.89 2.39 -0.92
CA MET A 150 -10.57 3.50 -1.81
C MET A 150 -11.78 4.38 -2.19
N ALA A 151 -12.99 4.06 -1.72
CA ALA A 151 -14.24 4.78 -2.01
C ALA A 151 -14.38 5.17 -3.49
N THR A 152 -13.93 4.30 -4.40
CA THR A 152 -14.09 4.53 -5.83
C THR A 152 -15.48 4.08 -6.24
N ASP A 153 -16.49 4.85 -5.82
CA ASP A 153 -17.74 5.00 -6.60
C ASP A 153 -17.48 5.77 -7.92
N PHE A 154 -16.19 5.97 -8.25
CA PHE A 154 -15.71 6.41 -9.53
C PHE A 154 -16.19 5.46 -10.63
N GLN A 155 -17.21 5.92 -11.35
CA GLN A 155 -17.65 5.28 -12.57
C GLN A 155 -16.72 5.71 -13.69
N MET A 156 -16.12 4.72 -14.36
CA MET A 156 -15.26 4.97 -15.51
C MET A 156 -16.05 5.72 -16.60
N PRO A 157 -15.53 6.85 -17.12
CA PRO A 157 -16.18 7.51 -18.24
C PRO A 157 -16.26 6.57 -19.44
N LYS A 158 -17.46 6.46 -20.05
CA LYS A 158 -17.74 5.51 -21.14
C LYS A 158 -16.86 5.67 -22.39
N HIS A 159 -16.24 6.84 -22.56
CA HIS A 159 -15.45 7.19 -23.73
C HIS A 159 -13.96 6.84 -23.59
N VAL A 160 -13.50 6.40 -22.42
CA VAL A 160 -12.10 6.05 -22.22
C VAL A 160 -11.91 4.54 -22.35
N ASP A 161 -10.87 4.15 -23.09
CA ASP A 161 -10.51 2.74 -23.24
C ASP A 161 -10.24 2.12 -21.86
N PRO A 162 -10.96 1.03 -21.49
CA PRO A 162 -10.84 0.42 -20.18
C PRO A 162 -9.45 -0.14 -19.91
N ASN A 163 -8.73 -0.60 -20.94
CA ASN A 163 -7.38 -1.15 -20.78
C ASN A 163 -6.35 -0.07 -20.44
N THR A 164 -6.48 1.09 -21.07
CA THR A 164 -5.64 2.25 -20.79
C THR A 164 -5.88 2.75 -19.36
N CYS A 165 -7.15 2.95 -19.00
CA CYS A 165 -7.53 3.41 -17.65
C CYS A 165 -7.06 2.50 -16.53
N GLN A 166 -7.09 1.18 -16.73
CA GLN A 166 -6.67 0.24 -15.69
C GLN A 166 -5.20 0.38 -15.29
N LYS A 167 -4.36 0.88 -16.20
CA LYS A 167 -2.91 0.96 -16.03
C LYS A 167 -2.42 2.38 -15.70
N THR A 168 -3.28 3.39 -15.72
CA THR A 168 -2.92 4.81 -15.48
C THR A 168 -2.33 5.11 -14.10
N LEU A 169 -2.45 4.20 -13.13
CA LEU A 169 -1.87 4.34 -11.80
C LEU A 169 -0.78 3.29 -11.51
N SER A 170 -0.32 2.58 -12.54
CA SER A 170 0.76 1.59 -12.41
C SER A 170 2.14 2.22 -12.28
N ILE A 171 3.13 1.46 -11.82
CA ILE A 171 4.52 1.95 -11.68
C ILE A 171 5.21 2.35 -12.99
N PHE A 172 4.61 2.07 -14.15
CA PHE A 172 5.20 2.35 -15.46
C PHE A 172 4.35 3.29 -16.31
N GLN A 173 3.07 3.49 -16.00
CA GLN A 173 2.19 4.45 -16.69
C GLN A 173 1.61 5.53 -15.77
N GLY A 174 1.84 5.41 -14.46
CA GLY A 174 1.46 6.39 -13.46
C GLY A 174 2.09 7.75 -13.71
N PRO A 175 1.38 8.85 -13.42
CA PRO A 175 1.94 10.20 -13.56
C PRO A 175 3.24 10.36 -12.77
N ALA A 176 3.31 9.75 -11.57
CA ALA A 176 4.51 9.76 -10.74
C ALA A 176 5.74 9.06 -11.34
N PHE A 177 5.51 8.09 -12.22
CA PHE A 177 6.60 7.25 -12.76
C PHE A 177 6.89 7.52 -14.22
N LEU A 178 6.10 8.35 -14.89
CA LEU A 178 6.21 8.55 -16.33
C LEU A 178 7.63 9.00 -16.73
N GLY A 179 8.24 9.91 -15.96
CA GLY A 179 9.63 10.33 -16.18
C GLY A 179 10.64 9.19 -16.01
N LEU A 180 10.47 8.36 -14.98
CA LEU A 180 11.34 7.19 -14.73
C LEU A 180 11.17 6.11 -15.81
N ALA A 181 9.94 5.88 -16.26
CA ALA A 181 9.62 4.96 -17.34
C ALA A 181 10.29 5.37 -18.65
N TYR A 182 10.23 6.66 -19.01
CA TYR A 182 10.92 7.17 -20.18
C TYR A 182 12.43 7.07 -20.04
N LYS A 183 12.99 7.44 -18.88
CA LYS A 183 14.43 7.29 -18.60
C LYS A 183 14.90 5.84 -18.81
N PHE A 184 14.19 4.88 -18.24
CA PHE A 184 14.47 3.45 -18.44
C PHE A 184 14.43 3.04 -19.92
N LEU A 185 13.41 3.46 -20.66
CA LEU A 185 13.27 3.11 -22.07
C LEU A 185 14.38 3.73 -22.93
N THR A 186 14.77 4.97 -22.64
CA THR A 186 15.88 5.62 -23.34
C THR A 186 17.22 4.93 -23.10
N GLU A 187 17.46 4.45 -21.87
CA GLU A 187 18.67 3.68 -21.54
C GLU A 187 18.66 2.29 -22.21
N ALA A 188 17.49 1.64 -22.29
CA ALA A 188 17.38 0.29 -22.82
C ALA A 188 17.36 0.23 -24.36
N GLN A 189 16.84 1.25 -25.04
CA GLN A 189 16.56 1.22 -26.49
C GLN A 189 17.33 2.26 -27.30
N GLY A 190 18.00 3.22 -26.64
CA GLY A 190 18.63 4.39 -27.28
C GLY A 190 17.66 5.54 -27.55
N THR A 191 18.19 6.74 -27.82
CA THR A 191 17.43 7.99 -27.95
C THR A 191 16.64 8.15 -29.25
N GLU A 192 16.89 7.31 -30.27
CA GLU A 192 16.34 7.48 -31.61
C GLU A 192 14.94 6.86 -31.81
N LYS A 193 14.50 6.00 -30.89
CA LYS A 193 13.22 5.29 -31.02
C LYS A 193 12.12 5.99 -30.22
N LYS A 194 10.93 6.12 -30.85
CA LYS A 194 9.71 6.54 -30.14
C LYS A 194 9.25 5.40 -29.21
N SER A 195 9.65 5.47 -27.96
CA SER A 195 9.28 4.48 -26.95
C SER A 195 7.98 4.86 -26.23
N HIS A 196 7.15 3.86 -25.93
CA HIS A 196 5.91 4.06 -25.16
C HIS A 196 5.98 3.25 -23.85
N PRO A 197 5.57 3.81 -22.69
CA PRO A 197 5.69 3.14 -21.40
C PRO A 197 4.99 1.77 -21.30
N THR A 198 3.97 1.50 -22.12
CA THR A 198 3.34 0.17 -22.21
C THR A 198 4.34 -0.95 -22.52
N GLN A 199 5.45 -0.65 -23.21
CA GLN A 199 6.46 -1.65 -23.54
C GLN A 199 7.12 -2.26 -22.28
N ILE A 200 7.14 -1.52 -21.16
CA ILE A 200 7.69 -1.96 -19.88
C ILE A 200 6.89 -3.13 -19.31
N GLU A 201 5.62 -3.31 -19.71
CA GLU A 201 4.77 -4.39 -19.22
C GLU A 201 5.37 -5.79 -19.43
N LYS A 202 6.16 -5.98 -20.50
CA LYS A 202 6.85 -7.25 -20.79
C LYS A 202 8.14 -7.43 -19.98
N PHE A 203 8.67 -6.35 -19.42
CA PHE A 203 9.99 -6.29 -18.77
C PHE A 203 9.90 -5.74 -17.34
N LYS A 204 8.77 -5.93 -16.66
CA LYS A 204 8.51 -5.34 -15.32
C LYS A 204 9.58 -5.70 -14.28
N GLU A 205 10.09 -6.93 -14.31
CA GLU A 205 11.14 -7.35 -13.36
C GLU A 205 12.47 -6.60 -13.59
N ILE A 206 12.84 -6.34 -14.84
CA ILE A 206 14.04 -5.55 -15.17
C ILE A 206 13.80 -4.09 -14.78
N TYR A 207 12.59 -3.59 -14.99
CA TYR A 207 12.22 -2.24 -14.57
C TYR A 207 12.23 -2.09 -13.04
N LEU A 208 11.87 -3.12 -12.26
CA LEU A 208 12.04 -3.11 -10.81
C LEU A 208 13.51 -2.98 -10.40
N GLN A 209 14.42 -3.66 -11.09
CA GLN A 209 15.87 -3.52 -10.84
C GLN A 209 16.36 -2.12 -11.17
N PHE A 210 15.83 -1.52 -12.23
CA PHE A 210 16.09 -0.11 -12.54
C PHE A 210 15.58 0.80 -11.42
N LEU A 211 14.35 0.62 -10.92
CA LEU A 211 13.80 1.42 -9.82
C LEU A 211 14.63 1.27 -8.53
N ASP A 212 15.13 0.07 -8.25
CA ASP A 212 16.06 -0.23 -7.15
C ASP A 212 17.35 0.60 -7.28
N ARG A 213 17.95 0.61 -8.49
CA ARG A 213 19.14 1.42 -8.82
C ARG A 213 18.88 2.93 -8.68
N GLU A 214 17.67 3.40 -8.98
CA GLU A 214 17.25 4.79 -8.83
C GLU A 214 16.86 5.16 -7.38
N GLY A 215 16.99 4.24 -6.43
CA GLY A 215 16.77 4.49 -4.99
C GLY A 215 15.34 4.22 -4.51
N PHE A 216 14.50 3.54 -5.32
CA PHE A 216 13.12 3.19 -4.98
C PHE A 216 12.97 1.70 -4.67
N THR A 217 13.79 1.19 -3.75
CA THR A 217 13.85 -0.24 -3.36
C THR A 217 12.51 -0.77 -2.84
N GLN A 218 11.70 0.12 -2.26
CA GLN A 218 10.45 -0.22 -1.57
C GLN A 218 9.42 -0.85 -2.51
N PHE A 219 9.44 -0.53 -3.81
CA PHE A 219 8.53 -1.17 -4.77
C PHE A 219 8.88 -2.64 -5.00
N ARG A 220 10.17 -2.94 -5.09
CA ARG A 220 10.66 -4.31 -5.22
C ARG A 220 10.33 -5.10 -3.96
N GLU A 221 10.62 -4.52 -2.79
CA GLU A 221 10.27 -5.13 -1.50
C GLU A 221 8.77 -5.40 -1.38
N LEU A 222 7.92 -4.46 -1.81
CA LEU A 222 6.46 -4.62 -1.83
C LEU A 222 6.04 -5.81 -2.71
N VAL A 223 6.59 -5.93 -3.91
CA VAL A 223 6.27 -7.02 -4.84
C VAL A 223 6.76 -8.37 -4.30
N ASP A 224 8.01 -8.43 -3.85
CA ASP A 224 8.64 -9.67 -3.37
C ASP A 224 7.93 -10.20 -2.10
N THR A 225 7.65 -9.31 -1.15
CA THR A 225 7.01 -9.64 0.13
C THR A 225 5.55 -10.10 -0.01
N ASN A 226 4.86 -9.72 -1.09
CA ASN A 226 3.41 -9.92 -1.22
C ASN A 226 2.97 -10.81 -2.39
N ILE A 227 3.81 -10.98 -3.41
CA ILE A 227 3.54 -11.86 -4.57
C ILE A 227 4.40 -13.12 -4.52
N LYS A 228 5.72 -13.00 -4.32
CA LYS A 228 6.64 -14.16 -4.38
C LYS A 228 6.43 -15.10 -3.18
N SER A 229 6.15 -14.55 -2.00
CA SER A 229 5.75 -15.33 -0.82
C SER A 229 4.46 -16.15 -1.01
N ARG A 230 3.57 -15.80 -1.94
CA ARG A 230 2.40 -16.65 -2.26
C ARG A 230 2.78 -17.83 -3.13
N LYS A 231 3.68 -17.65 -4.10
CA LYS A 231 4.13 -18.73 -4.98
C LYS A 231 4.88 -19.82 -4.22
N SER A 232 5.72 -19.44 -3.25
CA SER A 232 6.42 -20.42 -2.41
C SER A 232 5.45 -21.20 -1.51
N MET A 233 4.47 -20.54 -0.88
CA MET A 233 3.47 -21.22 -0.04
C MET A 233 2.52 -22.12 -0.84
N THR A 234 2.23 -21.79 -2.10
CA THR A 234 1.41 -22.67 -2.98
C THR A 234 2.19 -23.89 -3.45
N GLN A 235 3.50 -23.75 -3.73
CA GLN A 235 4.35 -24.88 -4.11
C GLN A 235 4.59 -25.86 -2.94
N GLU A 236 4.84 -25.35 -1.74
CA GLU A 236 4.98 -26.20 -0.54
C GLU A 236 3.68 -26.94 -0.17
N ALA A 237 2.53 -26.32 -0.42
CA ALA A 237 1.22 -26.97 -0.21
C ALA A 237 0.96 -28.08 -1.25
N GLU A 238 1.38 -27.90 -2.50
CA GLU A 238 1.22 -28.90 -3.57
C GLU A 238 2.20 -30.08 -3.42
N GLU A 239 3.43 -29.86 -2.95
CA GLU A 239 4.38 -30.94 -2.65
C GLU A 239 3.94 -31.78 -1.43
N SER A 240 3.36 -31.15 -0.41
CA SER A 240 2.85 -31.88 0.78
C SER A 240 1.64 -32.79 0.52
N VAL A 241 0.96 -32.62 -0.62
CA VAL A 241 -0.20 -33.43 -1.04
C VAL A 241 0.20 -34.57 -1.98
N MET A 242 1.40 -34.53 -2.57
CA MET A 242 1.94 -35.66 -3.36
C MET A 242 2.71 -36.68 -2.52
N ASP A 243 3.11 -36.33 -1.30
CA ASP A 243 3.81 -37.22 -0.35
C ASP A 243 2.87 -37.92 0.66
N GLN A 244 1.54 -37.88 0.43
CA GLN A 244 0.52 -38.66 1.16
C GLN A 244 -0.21 -39.62 0.24
#